data_AF-A0AA96XN06-F1
#
_entry.id   AF-A0AA96XN06-F1
#
_cell.length_a   1.000
_cell.length_b   1.000
_cell.length_c   1.000
_cell.angle_alpha   90.00
_cell.angle_beta   90.00
_cell.angle_gamma   90.00
#
_symmetry.space_group_name_H-M   'P 1'
#
loop_
_entity.id
_entity.type
_entity.pdbx_description
1 polymer ?
#
loop_
_entity_poly.entity_id
_entity_poly.type
_entity_poly.pdbx_seq_one_letter_code
_entity_poly.pdbx_strand_id
1 'polypeptide(L)' 'MHKKGRAKPPRGEAHPHAKLKVSDIESIRSRYASGDAQLKHLAAEFGVTTSAISVIVKGNRWRSVPLQSERERVGQKA' A
#
# COMPACT_ATOMS: atom_id res chain seq x y z
N MET A 1 36.09 -13.07 5.48
CA MET A 1 34.82 -12.76 6.19
C MET A 1 34.29 -11.41 5.74
N HIS A 2 33.51 -11.38 4.67
CA HIS A 2 32.89 -10.14 4.19
C HIS A 2 31.65 -9.87 5.05
N LYS A 3 31.71 -8.87 5.94
CA LYS A 3 30.50 -8.32 6.57
C LYS A 3 29.65 -7.71 5.46
N LYS A 4 28.72 -8.47 4.89
CA LYS A 4 27.72 -7.95 3.96
C LYS A 4 26.76 -7.09 4.79
N GLY A 5 27.11 -5.81 4.94
CA GLY A 5 26.20 -4.80 5.44
C GLY A 5 24.93 -4.88 4.58
N ARG A 6 23.78 -5.13 5.20
CA ARG A 6 22.52 -5.27 4.48
C ARG A 6 22.18 -3.88 3.92
N ALA A 7 22.52 -3.65 2.66
CA ALA A 7 22.06 -2.47 1.94
C ALA A 7 20.55 -2.37 2.13
N LYS A 8 20.04 -1.18 2.48
CA LYS A 8 18.59 -0.98 2.68
C LYS A 8 17.90 -1.43 1.38
N PRO A 9 17.03 -2.44 1.43
CA PRO A 9 16.34 -2.87 0.22
C PRO A 9 15.53 -1.67 -0.28
N PRO A 10 15.57 -1.40 -1.60
CA PRO A 10 14.78 -0.33 -2.17
C PRO A 10 13.29 -0.56 -1.87
N ARG A 11 12.54 0.51 -1.64
CA ARG A 11 11.14 0.46 -1.19
C ARG A 11 10.23 1.00 -2.28
N GLY A 12 9.01 0.45 -2.37
CA GLY A 12 8.02 0.91 -3.35
C GLY A 12 8.50 0.73 -4.79
N GLU A 13 8.32 1.73 -5.65
CA GLU A 13 8.72 1.72 -7.07
C GLU A 13 10.22 1.49 -7.29
N ALA A 14 11.06 1.80 -6.29
CA ALA A 14 12.49 1.52 -6.38
C ALA A 14 12.80 0.00 -6.27
N HIS A 15 11.84 -0.81 -5.80
CA HIS A 15 12.04 -2.25 -5.70
C HIS A 15 11.84 -2.90 -7.09
N PRO A 16 12.86 -3.60 -7.64
CA PRO A 16 12.80 -4.12 -9.01
C PRO A 16 11.68 -5.17 -9.24
N HIS A 17 11.17 -5.77 -8.16
CA HIS A 17 10.00 -6.66 -8.17
C HIS A 17 8.72 -6.02 -7.61
N ALA A 18 8.66 -4.70 -7.48
CA ALA A 18 7.41 -4.04 -7.07
C ALA A 18 6.37 -4.22 -8.17
N LYS A 19 5.33 -5.00 -7.85
CA LYS A 19 4.16 -5.17 -8.72
C LYS A 19 3.21 -3.96 -8.71
N LEU A 20 3.41 -3.02 -7.79
CA LEU A 20 2.54 -1.88 -7.56
C LEU A 20 3.31 -0.57 -7.79
N LYS A 21 2.74 0.32 -8.60
CA LYS A 21 3.21 1.69 -8.85
C LYS A 21 2.50 2.68 -7.93
N VAL A 22 3.00 3.92 -7.86
CA VAL A 22 2.36 5.00 -7.09
C VAL A 22 0.90 5.19 -7.50
N SER A 23 0.58 5.15 -8.80
CA SER A 23 -0.79 5.27 -9.29
C SER A 23 -1.71 4.12 -8.83
N ASP A 24 -1.17 2.91 -8.67
CA ASP A 24 -1.93 1.78 -8.11
C ASP A 24 -2.20 2.01 -6.63
N ILE A 25 -1.21 2.54 -5.89
CA ILE A 25 -1.36 2.89 -4.46
C ILE A 25 -2.43 3.96 -4.27
N GLU A 26 -2.46 4.98 -5.12
CA GLU A 26 -3.48 6.03 -5.12
C GLU A 26 -4.87 5.44 -5.40
N SER A 27 -4.98 4.58 -6.42
CA SER A 27 -6.24 3.89 -6.75
C SER A 27 -6.74 3.00 -5.62
N ILE A 28 -5.85 2.20 -5.02
CA ILE A 28 -6.15 1.33 -3.87
C ILE A 28 -6.66 2.18 -2.69
N ARG A 29 -5.99 3.29 -2.38
CA ARG A 29 -6.38 4.18 -1.28
C ARG A 29 -7.70 4.89 -1.56
N SER A 30 -7.90 5.37 -2.78
CA SER A 30 -9.14 6.04 -3.19
C SER A 30 -10.33 5.09 -3.10
N ARG A 31 -10.24 3.90 -3.69
CA ARG A 31 -11.33 2.90 -3.63
C ARG A 31 -11.62 2.41 -2.22
N TYR A 32 -10.58 2.26 -1.40
CA TYR A 32 -10.76 1.89 0.01
C TYR A 32 -11.39 3.03 0.82
N ALA A 33 -11.00 4.28 0.58
CA ALA A 33 -11.55 5.45 1.26
C ALA A 33 -13.02 5.69 0.88
N SER A 34 -13.40 5.45 -0.38
CA SER A 34 -14.79 5.51 -0.84
C SER A 34 -15.68 4.40 -0.25
N GLY A 35 -15.09 3.40 0.44
CA GLY A 35 -15.83 2.24 0.97
C GLY A 35 -16.33 1.25 -0.10
N ASP A 36 -16.00 1.51 -1.36
CA ASP A 36 -16.49 0.77 -2.53
C ASP A 36 -15.82 -0.61 -2.65
N ALA A 37 -14.60 -0.74 -2.11
CA ALA A 37 -13.81 -1.96 -2.25
C ALA A 37 -13.29 -2.51 -0.91
N GLN A 38 -13.56 -3.80 -0.67
CA GLN A 38 -12.93 -4.54 0.42
C GLN A 38 -11.46 -4.90 0.11
N LEU A 39 -10.64 -4.98 1.17
CA LEU A 39 -9.21 -5.35 1.08
C LEU A 39 -8.96 -6.64 0.30
N LYS A 40 -9.86 -7.64 0.41
CA LYS A 40 -9.78 -8.90 -0.32
C LYS A 40 -9.96 -8.72 -1.83
N HIS A 41 -10.88 -7.87 -2.23
CA HIS A 41 -11.15 -7.60 -3.64
C HIS A 41 -9.97 -6.87 -4.28
N LEU A 42 -9.49 -5.82 -3.63
CA LEU A 42 -8.29 -5.08 -4.06
C LEU A 42 -7.05 -5.99 -4.11
N ALA A 43 -6.88 -6.87 -3.12
CA ALA A 43 -5.78 -7.83 -3.13
C ALA A 43 -5.82 -8.75 -4.37
N ALA A 44 -7.00 -9.29 -4.70
CA ALA A 44 -7.18 -10.15 -5.86
C ALA A 44 -6.98 -9.39 -7.18
N GLU A 45 -7.58 -8.22 -7.32
CA GLU A 45 -7.50 -7.37 -8.52
C GLU A 45 -6.05 -6.97 -8.85
N PHE A 46 -5.30 -6.56 -7.83
CA PHE A 46 -3.91 -6.15 -7.97
C PHE A 46 -2.90 -7.31 -7.82
N GLY A 47 -3.36 -8.55 -7.62
CA GLY A 47 -2.51 -9.73 -7.49
C GLY A 47 -1.53 -9.68 -6.32
N VAL A 48 -1.94 -9.04 -5.21
CA VAL A 48 -1.15 -8.88 -3.98
C VAL A 48 -1.87 -9.49 -2.79
N THR A 49 -1.22 -9.53 -1.63
CA THR A 49 -1.84 -10.03 -0.41
C THR A 49 -2.68 -8.95 0.28
N THR A 50 -3.72 -9.36 1.00
CA THR A 50 -4.52 -8.46 1.84
C THR A 50 -3.69 -7.72 2.88
N SER A 51 -2.68 -8.39 3.45
CA SER A 51 -1.70 -7.75 4.34
C SER A 51 -0.91 -6.65 3.62
N ALA A 52 -0.54 -6.84 2.35
CA ALA A 52 0.11 -5.80 1.56
C ALA A 52 -0.81 -4.58 1.39
N ILE A 53 -2.08 -4.79 1.01
CA ILE A 53 -3.06 -3.71 0.92
C ILE A 53 -3.22 -2.99 2.27
N SER A 54 -3.32 -3.72 3.39
CA SER A 54 -3.47 -3.12 4.72
C SER A 54 -2.30 -2.20 5.09
N VAL A 55 -1.05 -2.61 4.83
CA VAL A 55 0.12 -1.75 5.11
C VAL A 55 0.27 -0.59 4.12
N ILE A 56 -0.32 -0.70 2.92
CA ILE A 56 -0.39 0.37 1.92
C ILE A 56 -1.40 1.45 2.35
N VAL A 57 -2.60 1.02 2.73
CA VAL A 57 -3.68 1.89 3.23
C VAL A 57 -3.23 2.61 4.50
N LYS A 58 -2.57 1.90 5.43
CA LYS A 58 -2.01 2.49 6.66
C LYS A 58 -0.80 3.42 6.43
N GLY A 59 -0.22 3.42 5.23
CA GLY A 59 0.96 4.24 4.92
C GLY A 59 2.29 3.72 5.48
N ASN A 60 2.33 2.54 6.09
CA ASN A 60 3.55 2.00 6.71
C ASN A 60 4.67 1.71 5.69
N ARG A 61 4.29 1.26 4.48
CA ARG A 61 5.25 0.86 3.44
C ARG A 61 5.49 1.94 2.38
N TRP A 62 4.49 2.77 2.11
CA TRP A 62 4.51 3.84 1.10
C TRP A 62 4.28 5.20 1.76
N ARG A 63 5.27 5.65 2.55
CA ARG A 63 5.25 6.96 3.24
C ARG A 63 5.43 8.14 2.28
N SER A 64 6.08 7.92 1.13
CA SER A 64 6.27 8.95 0.11
C SER A 64 5.00 9.29 -0.66
N VAL A 65 3.98 8.43 -0.62
CA VAL A 65 2.69 8.69 -1.24
C VAL A 65 1.78 9.32 -0.19
N PRO A 66 1.23 10.52 -0.41
CA PRO A 66 0.35 11.17 0.56
C PRO A 66 -0.91 10.33 0.83
N LEU A 67 -1.34 10.30 2.09
CA LEU A 67 -2.61 9.68 2.49
C LEU A 67 -3.72 10.69 2.18
N GLN A 68 -4.65 10.37 1.28
CA GLN A 68 -5.78 11.25 0.96
C GLN A 68 -6.87 11.27 2.06
N SER A 69 -6.55 10.79 3.27
CA SER A 69 -7.50 10.37 4.31
C SER A 69 -7.76 11.39 5.43
N GLU A 70 -7.54 12.70 5.21
CA GLU A 70 -7.86 13.67 6.27
C GLU A 70 -9.36 13.98 6.37
N ARG A 71 -10.18 13.76 5.33
CA ARG A 71 -11.56 14.30 5.29
C ARG A 71 -12.71 13.33 5.60
N GLU A 72 -12.51 12.02 5.66
CA GLU A 72 -13.63 11.06 5.78
C GLU A 72 -13.34 9.94 6.79
N ARG A 73 -13.00 10.33 8.02
CA ARG A 73 -12.90 9.43 9.18
C ARG A 73 -14.27 9.10 9.80
N VAL A 74 -15.28 8.81 8.99
CA VAL A 74 -16.59 8.33 9.47
C VAL A 74 -16.72 6.86 9.08
N GLY A 75 -16.53 5.95 10.03
CA GLY A 75 -17.14 4.61 9.92
C GLY A 75 -16.25 3.37 9.84
N GLN A 76 -14.95 3.42 10.16
CA GLN A 76 -14.18 2.17 10.26
C GLN A 76 -14.36 1.49 11.64
N LYS A 77 -15.53 0.88 11.85
CA LYS A 77 -15.81 -0.09 12.92
C LYS A 77 -15.43 -1.51 12.46
N ALA A 78 -14.58 -2.18 13.23
CA ALA A 78 -14.71 -3.57 13.67
C ALA A 78 -13.67 -3.80 14.79
#